data_AF-A0AAD4LEB0-F1
#
_entry.id   AF-A0AAD4LEB0-F1
#
_cell.length_a   1.000
_cell.length_b   1.000
_cell.length_c   1.000
_cell.angle_alpha   90.00
_cell.angle_beta   90.00
_cell.angle_gamma   90.00
#
_symmetry.space_group_name_H-M   'P 1'
#
loop_
_entity.id
_entity.type
_entity.pdbx_description
1 polymer ?
#
loop_
_entity_poly.entity_id
_entity_poly.type
_entity_poly.pdbx_seq_one_letter_code
_entity_poly.pdbx_strand_id
1 'polypeptide(L)' 'MLYVQDPDACEFDPQFEFGSESVVVELGAGTGAAGLALAAAHPHARVVLTDLPEVCPLLQDNARGYAGVEVRPLS' A
#
# COMPACT_ATOMS: atom_id res chain seq x y z
N MET A 1 -6.76 3.24 33.68
CA MET A 1 -6.56 1.90 33.09
C MET A 1 -6.33 2.13 31.60
N LEU A 2 -5.07 2.04 31.16
CA LEU A 2 -4.67 2.33 29.78
C LEU A 2 -4.87 1.03 28.98
N TYR A 3 -5.84 0.98 28.07
CA TYR A 3 -5.99 -0.13 27.14
C TYR A 3 -4.90 0.02 26.08
N VAL A 4 -3.71 -0.51 26.36
CA VAL A 4 -2.76 -0.82 25.30
C VAL A 4 -3.28 -2.12 24.70
N GLN A 5 -3.95 -2.03 23.55
CA GLN A 5 -4.21 -3.22 22.76
C GLN A 5 -2.85 -3.81 22.41
N ASP A 6 -2.71 -5.13 22.60
CA ASP A 6 -1.58 -5.87 22.08
C ASP A 6 -1.44 -5.50 20.59
N PRO A 7 -0.29 -4.97 20.13
CA PRO A 7 -0.12 -4.62 18.72
C PRO A 7 -0.36 -5.82 17.79
N ASP A 8 -0.21 -7.05 18.30
CA ASP A 8 -0.52 -8.28 17.57
C ASP A 8 -2.03 -8.64 17.59
N ALA A 9 -2.86 -7.92 18.36
CA ALA A 9 -4.32 -8.12 18.40
C ALA A 9 -5.10 -7.25 17.40
N CYS A 10 -4.42 -6.39 16.64
CA CYS A 10 -5.04 -5.64 15.55
C CYS A 10 -5.06 -6.47 14.26
N GLU A 11 -6.14 -7.22 14.04
CA GLU A 11 -6.42 -7.81 12.74
C GLU A 11 -7.26 -6.87 11.87
N PHE A 12 -7.00 -6.86 10.57
CA PHE A 12 -7.82 -6.16 9.59
C PHE A 12 -9.09 -6.99 9.36
N ASP A 13 -10.25 -6.47 9.78
CA ASP A 13 -11.57 -7.09 9.58
C ASP A 13 -12.40 -6.24 8.60
N PRO A 14 -12.78 -6.74 7.41
CA PRO A 14 -12.61 -8.12 6.95
C PRO A 14 -11.19 -8.43 6.48
N GLN A 15 -10.80 -9.70 6.63
CA GLN A 15 -9.58 -10.25 6.03
C GLN A 15 -9.82 -10.40 4.53
N PHE A 16 -9.17 -9.57 3.72
CA PHE A 16 -9.22 -9.70 2.26
C PHE A 16 -8.10 -10.63 1.80
N GLU A 17 -8.43 -11.66 1.02
CA GLU A 17 -7.45 -12.47 0.32
C GLU A 17 -7.05 -11.79 -1.00
N PHE A 18 -5.75 -11.66 -1.25
CA PHE A 18 -5.21 -11.13 -2.51
C PHE A 18 -4.68 -12.27 -3.38
N GLY A 19 -5.35 -12.50 -4.51
CA GLY A 19 -4.91 -13.44 -5.54
C GLY A 19 -3.95 -12.80 -6.55
N SER A 20 -3.45 -13.59 -7.50
CA SER A 20 -2.56 -13.11 -8.57
C SER A 20 -3.17 -12.06 -9.49
N GLU A 21 -4.50 -12.03 -9.58
CA GLU A 21 -5.25 -11.08 -10.41
C GLU A 21 -5.75 -9.86 -9.61
N SER A 22 -5.45 -9.78 -8.31
CA SER A 22 -5.89 -8.68 -7.47
C SER A 22 -5.12 -7.41 -7.80
N VAL A 23 -5.88 -6.33 -8.04
CA VAL A 23 -5.34 -4.98 -8.23
C VAL A 23 -5.81 -4.11 -7.08
N VAL A 24 -4.86 -3.54 -6.35
CA VAL A 24 -5.10 -2.57 -5.26
C VAL A 24 -4.83 -1.18 -5.77
N VAL A 25 -5.73 -0.24 -5.49
CA VAL A 25 -5.53 1.18 -5.77
C VAL A 25 -5.53 1.92 -4.45
N GLU A 26 -4.41 2.57 -4.13
CA GLU A 26 -4.28 3.44 -2.96
C GLU A 26 -4.46 4.90 -3.37
N LEU A 27 -5.46 5.58 -2.80
CA LEU A 27 -5.78 6.99 -3.07
C LEU A 27 -5.15 7.88 -2.00
N GLY A 28 -4.35 8.88 -2.41
CA GLY A 28 -3.65 9.76 -1.48
C GLY A 28 -2.58 9.01 -0.69
N ALA A 29 -1.72 8.28 -1.41
CA ALA A 29 -0.76 7.36 -0.83
C ALA A 29 0.34 8.03 0.01
N GLY A 30 0.59 9.33 -0.17
CA GLY A 30 1.63 10.08 0.54
C GLY A 30 3.00 9.45 0.34
N THR A 31 3.50 8.76 1.37
CA THR A 31 4.77 8.01 1.31
C THR A 31 4.64 6.62 0.69
N GLY A 32 3.42 6.09 0.55
CA GLY A 32 3.11 4.76 0.04
C GLY A 32 3.21 3.65 1.08
N ALA A 33 3.34 3.98 2.37
CA ALA A 33 3.64 2.99 3.41
C ALA A 33 2.67 1.80 3.43
N ALA A 34 1.35 2.04 3.28
CA ALA A 34 0.35 0.98 3.33
C ALA A 34 0.41 0.08 2.07
N GLY A 35 0.38 0.65 0.87
CA GLY A 35 0.43 -0.12 -0.38
C GLY A 35 1.76 -0.82 -0.60
N LEU A 36 2.89 -0.26 -0.15
CA LEU A 36 4.18 -0.93 -0.18
C LEU A 36 4.25 -2.10 0.82
N ALA A 37 3.69 -1.95 2.02
CA ALA A 37 3.56 -3.06 2.95
C ALA A 37 2.70 -4.18 2.36
N LEU A 38 1.61 -3.82 1.68
CA LEU A 38 0.74 -4.78 0.98
C LEU A 38 1.49 -5.49 -0.16
N ALA A 39 2.24 -4.77 -0.98
CA ALA A 39 3.04 -5.35 -2.07
C ALA A 39 4.12 -6.32 -1.54
N ALA A 40 4.72 -6.02 -0.38
CA ALA A 40 5.67 -6.93 0.27
C ALA A 40 4.99 -8.20 0.81
N ALA A 41 3.82 -8.05 1.43
CA ALA A 41 3.06 -9.18 1.99
C ALA A 41 2.43 -10.05 0.90
N HIS A 42 2.10 -9.47 -0.26
CA HIS A 42 1.43 -10.15 -1.37
C HIS A 42 2.19 -9.90 -2.69
N PRO A 43 3.32 -10.60 -2.94
CA PRO A 43 4.15 -10.39 -4.12
C PRO A 43 3.47 -10.64 -5.47
N HIS A 44 2.30 -11.28 -5.46
CA HIS A 44 1.50 -11.57 -6.65
C HIS A 44 0.43 -10.51 -6.93
N ALA A 45 0.15 -9.61 -5.98
CA ALA A 45 -0.80 -8.53 -6.17
C ALA A 45 -0.17 -7.39 -6.95
N ARG A 46 -0.97 -6.73 -7.79
CA ARG A 46 -0.58 -5.46 -8.41
C ARG A 46 -1.06 -4.30 -7.54
N VAL A 47 -0.17 -3.37 -7.22
CA VAL A 47 -0.51 -2.19 -6.41
C VAL A 47 -0.29 -0.93 -7.23
N VAL A 48 -1.31 -0.07 -7.28
CA VAL A 48 -1.27 1.24 -7.92
C VAL A 48 -1.37 2.29 -6.84
N LEU A 49 -0.26 3.00 -6.60
CA LEU A 49 -0.18 4.10 -5.63
C LEU A 49 -0.51 5.40 -6.33
N THR A 50 -1.46 6.16 -5.81
CA THR A 50 -1.88 7.43 -6.42
C THR A 50 -1.82 8.59 -5.44
N ASP A 51 -1.37 9.74 -5.92
CA ASP A 51 -1.34 11.00 -5.16
C ASP A 51 -1.29 12.20 -6.11
N LEU A 52 -1.28 13.42 -5.57
CA LEU A 52 -1.05 14.65 -6.32
C LEU A 52 0.30 14.60 -7.06
N PRO A 53 0.42 15.24 -8.24
CA PRO A 53 1.65 15.22 -9.04
C PRO A 53 2.91 15.62 -8.27
N GLU A 54 2.81 16.59 -7.36
CA GLU A 54 3.92 17.07 -6.53
C GLU A 54 4.41 16.07 -5.47
N VAL A 55 3.58 15.09 -5.09
CA VAL A 55 3.92 14.04 -4.12
C VAL A 55 4.53 12.82 -4.82
N CYS A 56 4.16 12.57 -6.08
CA CYS A 56 4.59 11.40 -6.84
C CYS A 56 6.12 11.15 -6.89
N PRO A 57 7.02 12.16 -6.97
CA PRO A 57 8.46 11.90 -6.99
C PRO A 57 8.96 11.16 -5.75
N LEU A 58 8.52 11.56 -4.55
CA LEU A 58 8.86 10.87 -3.30
C LEU A 58 8.30 9.44 -3.29
N LEU A 59 7.05 9.30 -3.72
CA LEU A 59 6.35 8.02 -3.77
C LEU A 59 7.04 7.03 -4.74
N GLN A 60 7.53 7.52 -5.88
CA GLN A 60 8.32 6.74 -6.84
C GLN A 60 9.66 6.28 -6.26
N ASP A 61 10.33 7.16 -5.51
CA ASP A 61 11.59 6.81 -4.85
C ASP A 61 11.37 5.74 -3.76
N ASN A 62 10.29 5.81 -3.00
CA ASN A 62 9.94 4.80 -2.00
C ASN A 62 9.52 3.46 -2.63
N ALA A 63 8.82 3.51 -3.76
CA ALA A 63 8.42 2.31 -4.51
C ALA A 63 9.60 1.62 -5.23
N ARG A 64 10.78 2.25 -5.27
CA ARG A 64 11.95 1.71 -5.93
C ARG A 64 12.38 0.38 -5.27
N GLY A 65 12.18 -0.71 -6.01
CA GLY A 65 12.54 -2.07 -5.58
C GLY A 65 11.35 -2.98 -5.27
N TYR A 66 10.12 -2.47 -5.31
CA TYR A 66 8.91 -3.29 -5.16
C TYR A 66 8.41 -3.76 -6.53
N ALA A 67 8.43 -5.07 -6.76
CA ALA A 67 7.82 -5.66 -7.95
C ALA A 67 6.30 -5.51 -7.90
N GLY A 68 5.66 -5.24 -9.04
CA GLY A 68 4.20 -5.13 -9.13
C GLY A 68 3.61 -3.81 -8.60
N VAL A 69 4.45 -2.85 -8.22
CA VAL A 69 4.02 -1.51 -7.78
C VAL A 69 4.15 -0.49 -8.92
N GLU A 70 3.09 0.27 -9.16
CA GLU A 70 3.02 1.38 -10.12
C GLU A 70 2.62 2.66 -9.39
N VAL A 71 3.30 3.78 -9.66
CA VAL A 71 2.90 5.10 -9.15
C VAL A 71 2.21 5.88 -10.25
N ARG A 72 1.02 6.44 -9.97
CA ARG A 72 0.25 7.27 -10.91
C ARG A 72 -0.21 8.59 -10.27
N PRO A 73 -0.04 9.73 -10.95
CA PRO A 73 -0.61 10.98 -10.47
C PRO A 73 -2.14 10.95 -10.57
N LEU A 74 -2.81 11.61 -9.63
CA LEU A 74 -4.22 11.94 -9.71
C LEU A 74 -4.41 13.08 -10.74
N SER A 75 -5.40 12.92 -11.61
CA SER A 75 -5.76 13.84 -12.69
C SER A 75 -7.03 14.62 -12.39
#